data_AF-A0A5C5GDB6-F1
#
_entry.id   AF-A0A5C5GDB6-F1
#
_cell.length_a   1.000
_cell.length_b   1.000
_cell.length_c   1.000
_cell.angle_alpha   90.00
_cell.angle_beta   90.00
_cell.angle_gamma   90.00
#
_symmetry.space_group_name_H-M   'P 1'
#
loop_
_entity.id
_entity.type
_entity.pdbx_description
1 polymer ?
#
loop_
_entity_poly.entity_id
_entity_poly.type
_entity_poly.pdbx_seq_one_letter_code
_entity_poly.pdbx_strand_id
1 'polypeptide(L)'
;MFENFDPTNFQPDPVLLAFLPVKQIVYLPVILLLALVRALVARGAARQAALLALVVALAGLSARYLPEVLDLRNGTIVRSAGFWRSWWGGAGMNVAASIPLLASAVLPGRRWWGIDVLHVLALAGFLGLWGYTIWA
;
A
#
# COMPACT_ATOMS: atom_id res chain seq x y z
N MET A 1 -12.15 -10.76 -43.80
CA MET A 1 -12.17 -9.57 -42.91
C MET A 1 -11.65 -9.93 -41.51
N PHE A 2 -10.50 -10.60 -41.39
CA PHE A 2 -9.81 -10.90 -40.11
C PHE A 2 -8.29 -11.06 -40.32
N GLU A 3 -7.68 -10.30 -41.23
CA GLU A 3 -6.24 -10.42 -41.56
C GLU A 3 -5.35 -9.39 -40.85
N ASN A 4 -5.91 -8.58 -39.95
CA ASN A 4 -5.14 -7.56 -39.19
C ASN A 4 -5.16 -7.84 -37.68
N PHE A 5 -5.13 -9.10 -37.25
CA PHE A 5 -4.86 -9.43 -35.85
C PHE A 5 -3.35 -9.62 -35.68
N ASP A 6 -2.67 -8.56 -35.27
CA ASP A 6 -1.26 -8.60 -34.89
C ASP A 6 -1.14 -8.89 -33.37
N PRO A 7 -0.77 -10.12 -32.96
CA PRO A 7 -0.64 -10.49 -31.55
C PRO A 7 0.52 -9.76 -30.84
N THR A 8 1.41 -9.08 -31.57
CA THR A 8 2.55 -8.36 -30.98
C THR A 8 2.19 -7.01 -30.39
N ASN A 9 1.02 -6.44 -30.74
CA ASN A 9 0.52 -5.17 -30.20
C ASN A 9 -0.11 -5.29 -28.78
N PHE A 10 -0.09 -6.48 -28.17
CA PHE A 10 -0.52 -6.71 -26.79
C PHE A 10 0.66 -6.81 -25.80
N GLN A 11 1.72 -6.03 -25.99
CA GLN A 11 2.73 -5.89 -24.95
C GLN A 11 2.24 -4.89 -23.88
N PRO A 12 1.93 -5.33 -22.66
CA PRO A 12 1.55 -4.41 -21.59
C PRO A 12 2.74 -3.49 -21.28
N ASP A 13 2.45 -2.19 -21.07
CA ASP A 13 3.46 -1.20 -20.72
C ASP A 13 4.37 -1.75 -19.58
N PRO A 14 5.69 -1.82 -19.79
CA PRO A 14 6.63 -2.28 -18.78
C PRO A 14 6.48 -1.59 -17.41
N VAL A 15 6.06 -0.33 -17.39
CA VAL A 15 5.82 0.44 -16.17
C VAL A 15 4.62 -0.12 -15.39
N LEU A 16 3.55 -0.52 -16.08
CA LEU A 16 2.37 -1.15 -15.47
C LEU A 16 2.73 -2.53 -14.88
N LEU A 17 3.54 -3.30 -15.61
CA LEU A 17 4.04 -4.59 -15.12
C LEU A 17 4.89 -4.43 -13.85
N ALA A 18 5.74 -3.42 -13.78
CA ALA A 18 6.55 -3.13 -12.60
C ALA A 18 5.72 -2.58 -11.43
N PHE A 19 4.68 -1.78 -11.70
CA PHE A 19 3.84 -1.19 -10.65
C PHE A 19 2.93 -2.21 -9.94
N LEU A 20 2.46 -3.25 -10.64
CA LEU A 20 1.58 -4.27 -10.07
C LEU A 20 2.15 -4.92 -8.78
N PRO A 21 3.36 -5.51 -8.78
CA PRO A 21 3.92 -6.11 -7.58
C PRO A 21 4.22 -5.07 -6.51
N VAL A 22 4.61 -3.84 -6.89
CA VAL A 22 4.82 -2.75 -5.93
C VAL A 22 3.53 -2.46 -5.16
N LYS A 23 2.42 -2.30 -5.88
CA LYS A 23 1.11 -2.00 -5.32
C LYS A 23 0.56 -3.15 -4.48
N GLN A 24 0.69 -4.39 -4.97
CA GLN A 24 0.02 -5.57 -4.40
C GLN A 24 0.83 -6.29 -3.32
N ILE A 25 2.16 -6.28 -3.42
CA ILE A 25 3.03 -7.13 -2.59
C ILE A 25 4.02 -6.30 -1.79
N VAL A 26 4.67 -5.31 -2.39
CA VAL A 26 5.83 -4.65 -1.75
C VAL A 26 5.44 -3.53 -0.81
N TYR A 27 4.55 -2.62 -1.25
CA TYR A 27 4.37 -1.35 -0.57
C TYR A 27 3.81 -1.48 0.85
N LEU A 28 2.76 -2.29 1.04
CA LEU A 28 2.11 -2.42 2.34
C LEU A 28 3.02 -3.08 3.40
N PRO A 29 3.78 -4.15 3.10
CA PRO A 29 4.82 -4.66 4.00
C PRO A 29 5.92 -3.65 4.31
N VAL A 30 6.34 -2.81 3.36
CA VAL A 30 7.30 -1.74 3.64
C VAL A 30 6.73 -0.75 4.66
N ILE A 31 5.48 -0.31 4.49
CA ILE A 31 4.81 0.57 5.46
C ILE A 31 4.66 -0.11 6.82
N LEU A 32 4.31 -1.40 6.85
CA LEU A 32 4.19 -2.19 8.06
C LEU A 32 5.51 -2.20 8.86
N LEU A 33 6.64 -2.47 8.20
CA LEU A 33 7.95 -2.48 8.83
C LEU A 33 8.35 -1.09 9.33
N LEU A 34 8.15 -0.03 8.54
CA LEU A 34 8.45 1.33 8.95
C LEU A 34 7.60 1.76 10.16
N ALA A 35 6.31 1.44 10.14
CA ALA A 35 5.40 1.71 11.24
C ALA A 35 5.79 0.93 12.51
N LEU A 36 6.19 -0.33 12.37
CA LEU A 36 6.66 -1.16 13.47
C LEU A 36 7.91 -0.57 14.12
N VAL A 37 8.95 -0.30 13.33
CA VAL A 37 10.20 0.28 13.83
C VAL A 37 9.92 1.60 14.54
N ARG A 38 9.07 2.46 13.94
CA ARG A 38 8.71 3.73 14.55
C ARG A 38 7.91 3.56 15.84
N ALA A 39 6.98 2.60 15.90
CA ALA A 39 6.20 2.32 17.11
C ALA A 39 7.07 1.81 18.28
N LEU A 40 8.21 1.17 17.98
CA LEU A 40 9.18 0.71 18.97
C LEU A 40 10.13 1.84 19.44
N VAL A 41 10.55 2.73 18.54
CA VAL A 41 11.54 3.79 18.83
C VAL A 41 10.90 5.09 19.35
N ALA A 42 9.72 5.45 18.85
CA ALA A 42 9.05 6.70 19.20
C ALA A 42 8.37 6.64 20.57
N ARG A 43 8.03 7.83 21.10
CA ARG A 43 7.29 8.00 22.37
C ARG A 43 6.15 8.99 22.17
N GLY A 44 5.15 8.94 23.06
CA GLY A 44 4.03 9.88 23.06
C GLY A 44 3.13 9.79 21.82
N ALA A 45 2.71 10.94 21.29
CA ALA A 45 1.77 11.03 20.18
C ALA A 45 2.32 10.42 18.88
N ALA A 46 3.63 10.56 18.60
CA ALA A 46 4.25 9.94 17.43
C ALA A 46 4.15 8.40 17.46
N ARG A 47 4.21 7.78 18.65
CA ARG A 47 4.02 6.33 18.80
C ARG A 47 2.59 5.91 18.50
N GLN A 48 1.60 6.68 18.97
CA GLN A 48 0.18 6.38 18.71
C GLN A 48 -0.14 6.45 17.22
N ALA A 49 0.37 7.49 16.53
CA ALA A 49 0.22 7.60 15.08
C ALA A 49 0.91 6.44 14.33
N ALA A 50 2.10 6.01 14.76
CA ALA A 50 2.77 4.84 14.19
C ALA A 50 2.00 3.53 14.45
N LEU A 51 1.39 3.37 15.63
CA LEU A 51 0.53 2.22 15.94
C LEU A 51 -0.73 2.19 15.09
N LEU A 52 -1.36 3.35 14.85
CA LEU A 52 -2.48 3.45 13.91
C LEU A 52 -2.08 3.04 12.50
N ALA A 53 -0.92 3.51 12.02
CA ALA A 53 -0.39 3.08 10.73
C ALA A 53 -0.17 1.56 10.66
N LEU A 54 0.39 0.99 11.73
CA LEU A 54 0.62 -0.45 11.85
C LEU A 54 -0.71 -1.22 11.80
N VAL A 55 -1.73 -0.78 12.53
CA VAL A 55 -3.06 -1.40 12.52
C VAL A 55 -3.70 -1.33 11.13
N VAL A 56 -3.63 -0.18 10.45
CA VAL A 56 -4.19 -0.04 9.10
C VAL A 56 -3.43 -0.90 8.09
N ALA A 57 -2.10 -0.97 8.18
CA ALA A 57 -1.28 -1.85 7.35
C ALA A 57 -1.60 -3.34 7.61
N LEU A 58 -1.77 -3.75 8.88
CA LEU A 58 -2.18 -5.11 9.23
C LEU A 58 -3.58 -5.44 8.73
N ALA A 59 -4.53 -4.53 8.88
CA ALA A 59 -5.88 -4.69 8.36
C ALA A 59 -5.85 -4.88 6.84
N GLY A 60 -4.99 -4.14 6.15
CA GLY A 60 -4.85 -4.27 4.72
C GLY A 60 -4.13 -5.53 4.25
N LEU A 61 -3.10 -5.98 4.96
CA LEU A 61 -2.45 -7.28 4.73
C LEU A 61 -3.46 -8.42 4.95
N SER A 62 -4.23 -8.33 6.04
CA SER A 62 -5.29 -9.28 6.37
C SER A 62 -6.34 -9.30 5.26
N ALA A 63 -6.78 -8.12 4.81
CA ALA A 63 -7.71 -8.03 3.69
C ALA A 63 -7.13 -8.72 2.45
N ARG A 64 -5.83 -8.63 2.15
CA ARG A 64 -5.18 -9.28 0.99
C ARG A 64 -5.01 -10.78 1.12
N TYR A 65 -4.50 -11.28 2.25
CA TYR A 65 -4.04 -12.67 2.33
C TYR A 65 -4.97 -13.57 3.14
N LEU A 66 -5.74 -13.02 4.07
CA LEU A 66 -6.51 -13.82 5.02
C LEU A 66 -7.64 -14.66 4.37
N PRO A 67 -8.40 -14.14 3.38
CA PRO A 67 -9.41 -14.97 2.70
C PRO A 67 -8.82 -16.20 1.99
N GLU A 68 -7.63 -16.06 1.39
CA GLU A 68 -6.97 -17.17 0.67
C GLU A 68 -6.40 -18.20 1.65
N VAL A 69 -5.76 -17.73 2.73
CA VAL A 69 -5.21 -18.60 3.79
C VAL A 69 -6.30 -19.42 4.49
N LEU A 70 -7.51 -18.88 4.61
CA LEU A 70 -8.64 -19.53 5.26
C LEU A 70 -9.60 -20.24 4.28
N ASP A 71 -9.27 -20.33 2.99
CA ASP A 71 -10.12 -20.83 1.90
C ASP A 71 -11.56 -20.23 1.90
N LEU A 72 -11.67 -18.95 2.29
CA LEU A 72 -12.93 -18.22 2.31
C LEU A 72 -13.25 -17.72 0.90
N ARG A 73 -14.25 -18.34 0.28
CA ARG A 73 -14.64 -18.01 -1.10
C ARG A 73 -15.77 -16.99 -1.17
N ASN A 74 -16.67 -16.98 -0.19
CA ASN A 74 -17.90 -16.18 -0.19
C ASN A 74 -18.20 -15.59 1.21
N GLY A 75 -19.15 -14.65 1.29
CA GLY A 75 -19.65 -14.09 2.55
C GLY A 75 -19.21 -12.65 2.82
N THR A 76 -19.60 -12.10 3.98
CA THR A 76 -19.37 -10.69 4.33
C THR A 76 -17.89 -10.34 4.43
N ILE A 77 -17.06 -11.25 4.95
CA ILE A 77 -15.60 -11.07 5.08
C ILE A 77 -14.93 -10.95 3.71
N VAL A 78 -15.32 -11.80 2.75
CA VAL A 78 -14.76 -11.76 1.39
C VAL A 78 -15.21 -10.48 0.66
N ARG A 79 -16.46 -10.04 0.85
CA ARG A 79 -16.95 -8.78 0.28
C ARG A 79 -16.25 -7.55 0.87
N SER A 80 -16.07 -7.50 2.19
CA SER A 80 -15.38 -6.39 2.84
C SER A 80 -13.90 -6.35 2.47
N ALA A 81 -13.23 -7.50 2.42
CA ALA A 81 -11.87 -7.62 1.91
C ALA A 81 -11.78 -7.19 0.44
N GLY A 82 -12.73 -7.60 -0.40
CA GLY A 82 -12.83 -7.18 -1.79
C GLY A 82 -13.00 -5.67 -1.96
N PHE A 83 -13.88 -5.05 -1.17
CA PHE A 83 -14.04 -3.59 -1.13
C PHE A 83 -12.73 -2.90 -0.75
N TRP A 84 -12.07 -3.37 0.32
CA TRP A 84 -10.78 -2.83 0.74
C TRP A 84 -9.73 -2.94 -0.38
N ARG A 85 -9.60 -4.11 -1.01
CA ARG A 85 -8.63 -4.37 -2.09
C ARG A 85 -8.88 -3.53 -3.34
N SER A 86 -10.13 -3.21 -3.66
CA SER A 86 -10.50 -2.43 -4.85
C SER A 86 -10.65 -0.93 -4.58
N TRP A 87 -10.69 -0.53 -3.30
CA TRP A 87 -10.91 0.87 -2.93
C TRP A 87 -9.86 1.79 -3.55
N TRP A 88 -10.35 2.84 -4.20
CA TRP A 88 -9.55 3.79 -4.97
C TRP A 88 -8.67 3.11 -6.03
N GLY A 89 -9.27 2.18 -6.78
CA GLY A 89 -8.56 1.36 -7.76
C GLY A 89 -7.49 0.46 -7.11
N GLY A 90 -7.59 0.17 -5.81
CA GLY A 90 -6.62 -0.61 -5.03
C GLY A 90 -5.41 0.17 -4.52
N ALA A 91 -5.39 1.50 -4.65
CA ALA A 91 -4.39 2.36 -4.04
C ALA A 91 -4.79 2.83 -2.63
N GLY A 92 -6.09 2.82 -2.30
CA GLY A 92 -6.63 3.43 -1.08
C GLY A 92 -5.99 2.88 0.20
N MET A 93 -5.64 1.60 0.23
CA MET A 93 -5.02 0.94 1.39
C MET A 93 -3.60 1.35 1.68
N ASN A 94 -2.82 1.46 0.61
CA ASN A 94 -1.45 1.92 0.67
C ASN A 94 -1.41 3.38 1.17
N VAL A 95 -2.31 4.22 0.65
CA VAL A 95 -2.42 5.63 1.05
C VAL A 95 -2.94 5.76 2.49
N ALA A 96 -4.01 5.05 2.85
CA ALA A 96 -4.59 5.11 4.18
C ALA A 96 -3.62 4.66 5.28
N ALA A 97 -2.78 3.65 5.04
CA ALA A 97 -1.72 3.25 5.97
C ALA A 97 -0.60 4.31 6.06
N SER A 98 -0.34 5.02 4.96
CA SER A 98 0.70 6.05 4.90
C SER A 98 0.33 7.34 5.63
N ILE A 99 -0.93 7.75 5.64
CA ILE A 99 -1.38 8.98 6.31
C ILE A 99 -0.97 9.05 7.79
N PRO A 100 -1.31 8.08 8.65
CA PRO A 100 -0.92 8.12 10.06
C PRO A 100 0.60 8.00 10.26
N LEU A 101 1.31 7.30 9.37
CA LEU A 101 2.77 7.23 9.43
C LEU A 101 3.41 8.58 9.08
N LEU A 102 2.89 9.31 8.09
CA LEU A 102 3.29 10.69 7.81
C LEU A 102 2.97 11.62 8.98
N ALA A 103 1.78 11.50 9.58
CA ALA A 103 1.40 12.29 10.75
C ALA A 103 2.37 12.07 11.91
N SER A 104 2.87 10.84 12.08
CA SER A 104 3.87 10.54 13.11
C SER A 104 5.23 11.24 12.89
N ALA A 105 5.52 11.74 11.68
CA ALA A 105 6.71 12.52 11.34
C ALA A 105 6.69 13.94 11.93
N VAL A 106 5.51 14.56 11.96
CA VAL A 106 5.34 15.94 12.44
C VAL A 106 5.07 16.04 13.93
N LEU A 107 4.56 14.97 14.55
CA LEU A 107 4.23 14.94 15.97
C LEU A 107 5.48 14.96 16.88
N PRO A 108 5.38 15.56 18.08
CA PRO A 108 6.47 15.60 19.05
C PRO A 108 6.84 14.18 19.52
N GLY A 109 8.15 13.90 19.53
CA GLY A 109 8.73 12.59 19.84
C GLY A 109 10.17 12.50 19.34
N ARG A 110 10.81 11.33 19.52
CA ARG A 110 12.16 11.09 19.00
C ARG A 110 12.14 11.09 17.48
N ARG A 111 12.82 12.06 16.86
CA ARG A 111 12.88 12.23 15.40
C ARG A 111 13.93 11.30 14.80
N TRP A 112 13.49 10.39 13.93
CA TRP A 112 14.36 9.51 13.14
C TRP A 112 14.15 9.83 11.67
N TRP A 113 14.91 10.82 11.20
CA TRP A 113 14.79 11.38 9.85
C TRP A 113 14.93 10.33 8.75
N GLY A 114 15.70 9.26 8.96
CA GLY A 114 15.85 8.17 8.00
C GLY A 114 14.54 7.44 7.69
N ILE A 115 13.69 7.19 8.71
CA ILE A 115 12.36 6.57 8.48
C ILE A 115 11.47 7.53 7.70
N ASP A 116 11.50 8.82 8.07
CA ASP A 116 10.66 9.84 7.44
C ASP A 116 11.03 10.01 5.96
N VAL A 117 12.32 10.11 5.64
CA VAL A 117 12.81 10.21 4.25
C VAL A 117 12.48 8.96 3.46
N LEU A 118 12.73 7.77 4.02
CA LEU A 118 12.41 6.51 3.35
C LEU A 118 10.91 6.37 3.07
N HIS A 119 10.07 6.76 4.03
CA HIS A 119 8.63 6.72 3.87
C HIS A 119 8.14 7.70 2.79
N VAL A 120 8.63 8.94 2.80
CA VAL A 120 8.27 9.96 1.80
C VAL A 120 8.70 9.53 0.41
N LEU A 121 9.92 8.98 0.24
CA LEU A 121 10.39 8.46 -1.05
C LEU A 121 9.53 7.29 -1.54
N ALA A 122 9.20 6.34 -0.65
CA ALA A 122 8.33 5.23 -0.99
C ALA A 122 6.95 5.73 -1.43
N LEU A 123 6.35 6.64 -0.68
CA LEU A 123 5.03 7.20 -0.99
C LEU A 123 5.04 8.01 -2.29
N ALA A 124 6.06 8.83 -2.51
CA ALA A 124 6.21 9.60 -3.74
C ALA A 124 6.37 8.68 -4.96
N GLY A 125 7.19 7.63 -4.86
CA GLY A 125 7.33 6.64 -5.92
C GLY A 125 6.02 5.89 -6.19
N PHE A 126 5.31 5.48 -5.14
CA PHE A 126 4.02 4.82 -5.27
C PHE A 126 2.97 5.72 -5.92
N LEU A 127 2.83 6.97 -5.48
CA LEU A 127 1.89 7.93 -6.03
C LEU A 127 2.27 8.37 -7.45
N GLY A 128 3.55 8.49 -7.76
CA GLY A 128 4.04 8.80 -9.11
C GLY A 128 3.68 7.69 -10.10
N LEU A 129 3.96 6.43 -9.74
CA LEU A 129 3.57 5.28 -10.57
C LEU A 129 2.05 5.14 -10.68
N TRP A 130 1.32 5.32 -9.58
CA TRP A 130 -0.14 5.25 -9.59
C TRP A 130 -0.76 6.37 -10.43
N GLY A 131 -0.25 7.60 -10.31
CA GLY A 131 -0.63 8.72 -11.16
C GLY A 131 -0.41 8.38 -12.62
N TYR A 132 0.78 7.88 -12.99
CA TYR A 132 1.06 7.42 -14.35
C TYR A 132 0.01 6.42 -14.85
N THR A 133 -0.42 5.45 -14.02
CA THR A 133 -1.46 4.48 -14.42
C THR A 133 -2.85 5.06 -14.65
N ILE A 134 -3.13 6.27 -14.18
CA ILE A 134 -4.40 6.97 -14.43
C ILE A 134 -4.34 7.70 -15.77
N TRP A 135 -3.16 8.18 -16.17
CA TRP A 135 -2.95 9.00 -17.36
C TRP A 135 -2.51 8.22 -18.61
N ALA A 136 -1.91 7.05 -18.43
CA ALA A 136 -1.51 6.12 -19.50
C ALA A 136 -2.69 5.29 -19.98
#